data_AF-Q8BWT4-F1
#
_entry.id   AF-Q8BWT4-F1
#
_cell.length_a   1.000
_cell.length_b   1.000
_cell.length_c   1.000
_cell.angle_alpha   90.00
_cell.angle_beta   90.00
_cell.angle_gamma   90.00
#
_symmetry.space_group_name_H-M   'P 1'
#
loop_
_entity.id
_entity.type
_entity.pdbx_description
1 polymer ?
#
loop_
_entity_poly.entity_id
_entity_poly.type
_entity_poly.pdbx_seq_one_letter_code
_entity_poly.pdbx_strand_id
1 'polypeptide(L)'
;GQAMASTEEKAYEIMRELDVSYVLVIFGGLTGYSSDDINKFLWMVRIGGSTETGRHIKENDYYTPTGEFRVDREGSPVLLNCLMYKMCYYRFGQVYTEAKRPPGFDRVRNAEIGNKDFELDVLEEAYTTEHWLVRIYKVKDLDNRGLSRT
;
A
#
# COMPACT_ATOMS: atom_id res chain seq x y z
N GLY A 1 5.49 10.93 -0.95
CA GLY A 1 4.76 11.12 0.32
C GLY A 1 3.27 11.03 0.08
N GLN A 2 2.67 12.13 -0.37
CA GLN A 2 1.21 12.23 -0.59
C GLN A 2 0.60 11.08 -1.38
N ALA A 3 1.05 10.83 -2.62
CA ALA A 3 0.51 9.75 -3.46
C ALA A 3 0.48 8.39 -2.74
N MET A 4 1.56 8.02 -2.05
CA MET A 4 1.64 6.73 -1.34
C MET A 4 0.69 6.64 -0.14
N ALA A 5 0.38 7.77 0.49
CA ALA A 5 -0.47 7.85 1.66
C ALA A 5 -1.97 8.01 1.32
N SER A 6 -2.30 8.42 0.09
CA SER A 6 -3.67 8.65 -0.35
C SER A 6 -4.36 7.37 -0.89
N THR A 7 -5.66 7.47 -1.20
CA THR A 7 -6.41 6.45 -1.95
C THR A 7 -5.88 6.30 -3.38
N GLU A 8 -6.22 5.20 -4.04
CA GLU A 8 -5.83 4.95 -5.44
C GLU A 8 -6.23 6.09 -6.40
N GLU A 9 -7.45 6.61 -6.28
CA GLU A 9 -7.95 7.72 -7.11
C GLU A 9 -7.04 8.95 -7.03
N LYS A 10 -6.79 9.44 -5.81
CA LYS A 10 -5.98 10.65 -5.61
C LYS A 10 -4.51 10.42 -5.94
N ALA A 11 -4.00 9.23 -5.61
CA ALA A 11 -2.65 8.85 -5.95
C ALA A 11 -2.45 8.75 -7.47
N TYR A 12 -3.45 8.26 -8.21
CA TYR A 12 -3.42 8.17 -9.66
C TYR A 12 -3.35 9.54 -10.31
N GLU A 13 -4.16 10.50 -9.85
CA GLU A 13 -4.07 11.90 -10.31
C GLU A 13 -2.64 12.45 -10.16
N ILE A 14 -2.04 12.27 -8.98
CA ILE A 14 -0.67 12.73 -8.70
C ILE A 14 0.36 12.01 -9.60
N MET A 15 0.22 10.69 -9.77
CA MET A 15 1.12 9.92 -10.64
C MET A 15 1.03 10.35 -12.10
N ARG A 16 -0.17 10.69 -12.59
CA ARG A 16 -0.37 11.21 -13.94
C ARG A 16 0.14 12.64 -14.10
N GLU A 17 -0.07 13.50 -13.11
CA GLU A 17 0.48 14.87 -13.10
C GLU A 17 2.02 14.88 -13.20
N LEU A 18 2.66 13.87 -12.61
CA LEU A 18 4.12 13.71 -12.59
C LEU A 18 4.66 12.81 -13.71
N ASP A 19 3.84 12.41 -14.68
CA ASP A 19 4.22 11.50 -15.78
C ASP A 19 4.89 10.19 -15.32
N VAL A 20 4.45 9.64 -14.19
CA VAL A 20 5.00 8.40 -13.62
C VAL A 20 4.53 7.19 -14.40
N SER A 21 5.47 6.39 -14.89
CA SER A 21 5.17 5.14 -15.62
C SER A 21 5.23 3.89 -14.74
N TYR A 22 6.20 3.84 -13.82
CA TYR A 22 6.43 2.69 -12.94
C TYR A 22 6.62 3.15 -11.50
N VAL A 23 6.15 2.33 -10.57
CA VAL A 23 6.27 2.54 -9.13
C VAL A 23 6.90 1.30 -8.51
N LEU A 24 7.93 1.51 -7.71
CA LEU A 24 8.63 0.45 -6.99
C LEU A 24 8.31 0.56 -5.51
N VAL A 25 8.01 -0.57 -4.86
CA VAL A 25 7.88 -0.68 -3.41
C VAL A 25 8.71 -1.86 -2.89
N ILE A 26 9.29 -1.68 -1.70
CA ILE A 26 9.98 -2.73 -0.96
C ILE A 26 9.02 -3.33 0.07
N PHE A 27 8.78 -4.64 -0.03
CA PHE A 27 7.88 -5.39 0.82
C PHE A 27 8.62 -6.50 1.57
N GLY A 28 8.68 -6.41 2.89
CA GLY A 28 9.43 -7.37 3.72
C GLY A 28 8.60 -8.53 4.26
N GLY A 29 7.29 -8.57 4.02
CA GLY A 29 6.37 -9.44 4.76
C GLY A 29 6.58 -10.94 4.55
N LEU A 30 7.15 -11.35 3.40
CA LEU A 30 7.49 -12.76 3.13
C LEU A 30 8.87 -13.16 3.70
N THR A 31 9.86 -12.27 3.63
CA THR A 31 11.25 -12.55 4.03
C THR A 31 11.51 -12.25 5.51
N GLY A 32 10.67 -11.44 6.15
CA GLY A 32 10.95 -10.87 7.47
C GLY A 32 11.89 -9.66 7.42
N TYR A 33 12.03 -9.01 6.27
CA TYR A 33 12.91 -7.85 6.12
C TYR A 33 12.30 -6.59 6.76
N SER A 34 12.82 -6.17 7.91
CA SER A 34 12.25 -5.06 8.69
C SER A 34 12.51 -3.66 8.11
N SER A 35 13.43 -3.49 7.16
CA SER A 35 13.73 -2.17 6.56
C SER A 35 12.92 -1.91 5.29
N ASP A 36 11.69 -2.40 5.24
CA ASP A 36 10.74 -2.26 4.14
C ASP A 36 9.97 -0.91 4.18
N ASP A 37 9.13 -0.67 3.17
CA ASP A 37 8.46 0.62 3.00
C ASP A 37 7.25 0.80 3.91
N ILE A 38 6.63 -0.28 4.38
CA ILE A 38 5.56 -0.22 5.37
C ILE A 38 6.10 0.31 6.71
N ASN A 39 7.31 -0.07 7.15
CA ASN A 39 7.90 0.48 8.39
C ASN A 39 8.33 1.95 8.26
N LYS A 40 8.59 2.41 7.02
CA LYS A 40 8.89 3.82 6.73
C LYS A 40 7.64 4.64 6.43
N PHE A 41 6.47 4.00 6.35
CA PHE A 41 5.24 4.63 5.85
C PHE A 41 4.81 5.87 6.64
N LEU A 42 4.88 5.83 7.98
CA LEU A 42 4.52 6.98 8.81
C LEU A 42 5.41 8.22 8.54
N TRP A 43 6.66 8.04 8.13
CA TRP A 43 7.49 9.16 7.68
C TRP A 43 6.96 9.73 6.36
N MET A 44 6.50 8.89 5.44
CA MET A 44 5.88 9.34 4.19
C MET A 44 4.59 10.13 4.44
N VAL A 45 3.79 9.70 5.43
CA VAL A 45 2.56 10.38 5.86
C VAL A 45 2.90 11.76 6.45
N ARG A 46 3.85 11.83 7.39
CA ARG A 46 4.28 13.10 8.00
C ARG A 46 4.79 14.11 6.97
N ILE A 47 5.63 13.67 6.05
CA ILE A 47 6.18 14.53 4.97
C ILE A 47 5.08 14.90 3.96
N GLY A 48 4.19 13.95 3.62
CA GLY A 48 3.07 14.20 2.71
C GLY A 48 2.09 15.23 3.27
N GLY A 49 1.75 15.11 4.55
CA GLY A 49 0.79 15.97 5.25
C GLY A 49 1.32 17.35 5.64
N SER A 50 2.64 17.58 5.60
CA SER A 50 3.23 18.87 5.99
C SER A 50 3.12 19.97 4.93
N THR A 51 2.42 19.72 3.83
CA THR A 51 2.32 20.62 2.67
C THR A 51 0.88 21.06 2.45
N GLU A 52 0.71 22.18 1.75
CA GLU A 52 -0.61 22.81 1.59
C GLU A 52 -1.63 21.91 0.86
N THR A 53 -1.18 21.22 -0.17
CA THR A 53 -1.97 20.23 -0.93
C THR A 53 -2.23 18.95 -0.13
N GLY A 54 -1.38 18.66 0.85
CA GLY A 54 -1.42 17.44 1.67
C GLY A 54 -2.15 17.59 3.00
N ARG A 55 -2.74 18.76 3.32
CA ARG A 55 -3.41 19.03 4.60
C ARG A 55 -4.53 18.04 4.98
N HIS A 56 -5.08 17.34 3.98
CA HIS A 56 -6.09 16.30 4.18
C HIS A 56 -5.50 14.99 4.73
N ILE A 57 -4.18 14.79 4.62
CA ILE A 57 -3.45 13.64 5.16
C ILE A 57 -3.07 13.96 6.62
N LYS A 58 -3.68 13.26 7.56
CA LYS A 58 -3.38 13.39 8.99
C LYS A 58 -2.85 12.09 9.51
N GLU A 59 -1.71 12.14 10.21
CA GLU A 59 -1.07 10.94 10.76
C GLU A 59 -2.01 10.15 11.68
N ASN A 60 -2.80 10.85 12.49
CA ASN A 60 -3.77 10.25 13.40
C ASN A 60 -4.80 9.35 12.70
N ASP A 61 -5.10 9.62 11.43
CA ASP A 61 -6.10 8.86 10.68
C ASP A 61 -5.60 7.46 10.30
N TYR A 62 -4.29 7.18 10.39
CA TYR A 62 -3.70 5.88 10.08
C TYR A 62 -3.55 4.96 11.29
N TYR A 63 -3.85 5.44 12.49
CA TYR A 63 -3.85 4.64 13.71
C TYR A 63 -5.26 4.11 14.04
N THR A 64 -5.32 3.05 14.84
CA THR A 64 -6.56 2.59 15.46
C THR A 64 -7.08 3.62 16.48
N PRO A 65 -8.34 3.51 16.95
CA PRO A 65 -8.85 4.37 18.04
C PRO A 65 -8.03 4.31 19.33
N THR A 66 -7.29 3.21 19.55
CA THR A 66 -6.37 3.03 20.69
C THR A 66 -4.96 3.59 20.44
N GLY A 67 -4.68 4.13 19.24
CA GLY A 67 -3.39 4.70 18.87
C GLY A 67 -2.38 3.69 18.35
N GLU A 68 -2.81 2.48 17.98
CA GLU A 68 -1.93 1.42 17.46
C GLU A 68 -1.81 1.50 15.93
N PHE A 69 -0.63 1.20 15.38
CA PHE A 69 -0.43 1.07 13.94
C PHE A 69 -0.54 -0.39 13.54
N ARG A 70 -1.69 -0.80 12.99
CA ARG A 70 -2.01 -2.21 12.71
C ARG A 70 -2.39 -2.43 11.25
N VAL A 71 -1.87 -3.51 10.67
CA VAL A 71 -2.12 -3.93 9.28
C VAL A 71 -3.17 -5.04 9.17
N ASP A 72 -3.67 -5.50 10.31
CA ASP A 72 -4.72 -6.50 10.44
C ASP A 72 -6.12 -5.86 10.29
N ARG A 73 -7.16 -6.66 10.56
CA ARG A 73 -8.56 -6.23 10.44
C ARG A 73 -8.96 -5.12 11.40
N GLU A 74 -8.19 -4.90 12.47
CA GLU A 74 -8.42 -3.82 13.43
C GLU A 74 -7.69 -2.52 13.02
N GLY A 75 -6.88 -2.58 11.96
CA GLY A 75 -6.22 -1.42 11.36
C GLY A 75 -7.20 -0.35 10.89
N SER A 76 -6.70 0.89 10.81
CA SER A 76 -7.51 2.01 10.32
C SER A 76 -8.04 1.74 8.90
N PRO A 77 -9.32 2.04 8.61
CA PRO A 77 -9.84 2.00 7.24
C PRO A 77 -9.04 2.87 6.27
N VAL A 78 -8.44 3.98 6.72
CA VAL A 78 -7.60 4.84 5.87
C VAL A 78 -6.30 4.13 5.50
N LEU A 79 -5.69 3.42 6.45
CA LEU A 79 -4.49 2.62 6.20
C LEU A 79 -4.79 1.45 5.27
N LEU A 80 -5.86 0.69 5.52
CA LEU A 80 -6.20 -0.50 4.73
C LEU A 80 -6.63 -0.18 3.29
N ASN A 81 -6.95 1.10 3.00
CA ASN A 81 -7.34 1.58 1.67
C ASN A 81 -6.30 2.51 1.00
N CYS A 82 -5.16 2.78 1.64
CA CYS A 82 -4.13 3.62 1.04
C CYS A 82 -3.38 2.88 -0.07
N LEU A 83 -2.80 3.64 -1.01
CA LEU A 83 -2.07 3.08 -2.14
C LEU A 83 -0.91 2.18 -1.67
N MET A 84 -0.14 2.62 -0.66
CA MET A 84 0.98 1.85 -0.12
C MET A 84 0.56 0.47 0.38
N TYR A 85 -0.55 0.38 1.12
CA TYR A 85 -1.08 -0.90 1.62
C TYR A 85 -1.43 -1.81 0.45
N LYS A 86 -2.22 -1.29 -0.50
CA LYS A 86 -2.66 -2.07 -1.66
C LYS A 86 -1.49 -2.56 -2.51
N MET A 87 -0.48 -1.71 -2.74
CA MET A 87 0.73 -2.08 -3.48
C MET A 87 1.56 -3.14 -2.76
N CYS A 88 1.74 -3.07 -1.44
CA CYS A 88 2.55 -4.06 -0.75
C CYS A 88 1.85 -5.42 -0.64
N TYR A 89 0.53 -5.42 -0.45
CA TYR A 89 -0.23 -6.63 -0.14
C TYR A 89 -1.02 -7.22 -1.32
N TYR A 90 -0.88 -6.69 -2.54
CA TYR A 90 -1.58 -7.22 -3.71
C TYR A 90 -1.28 -8.72 -3.88
N ARG A 91 -2.33 -9.54 -3.89
CA ARG A 91 -2.30 -11.03 -3.93
C ARG A 91 -1.59 -11.71 -2.76
N PHE A 92 -1.15 -10.98 -1.73
CA PHE A 92 -0.48 -11.56 -0.56
C PHE A 92 -1.44 -12.35 0.33
N GLY A 93 -2.74 -12.04 0.31
CA GLY A 93 -3.76 -12.70 1.14
C GLY A 93 -3.88 -14.22 0.96
N GLN A 94 -3.37 -14.75 -0.15
CA GLN A 94 -3.42 -16.18 -0.50
C GLN A 94 -2.08 -16.89 -0.27
N VAL A 95 -1.02 -16.16 0.10
CA VAL A 95 0.34 -16.71 0.27
C VAL A 95 0.51 -17.30 1.67
N TYR A 96 0.95 -18.55 1.75
CA TYR A 96 1.38 -19.17 3.00
C TYR A 96 2.83 -18.79 3.30
N THR A 97 3.03 -17.97 4.33
CA THR A 97 4.37 -17.54 4.76
C THR A 97 4.97 -18.41 5.86
N GLU A 98 4.13 -19.10 6.64
CA GLU A 98 4.54 -20.01 7.72
C GLU A 98 3.60 -21.22 7.83
N ALA A 99 4.15 -22.40 8.15
CA ALA A 99 3.43 -23.67 8.17
C ALA A 99 2.30 -23.78 9.22
N LYS A 100 2.23 -22.86 10.20
CA LYS A 100 1.23 -22.87 11.29
C LYS A 100 0.42 -21.56 11.37
N ARG A 101 0.51 -20.72 10.35
CA ARG A 101 -0.21 -19.43 10.30
C ARG A 101 -1.20 -19.45 9.14
N PRO A 102 -2.30 -18.67 9.23
CA PRO A 102 -3.20 -18.47 8.10
C PRO A 102 -2.44 -17.85 6.91
N PRO A 103 -2.96 -17.99 5.67
CA PRO A 103 -2.39 -17.30 4.51
C PRO A 103 -2.51 -15.78 4.67
N GLY A 104 -1.60 -15.02 4.06
CA GLY A 104 -1.53 -13.57 4.22
C GLY A 104 -1.04 -13.14 5.60
N PHE A 105 -0.13 -13.91 6.20
CA PHE A 105 0.53 -13.56 7.46
C PHE A 105 1.83 -12.79 7.18
N ASP A 106 1.91 -11.53 7.60
CA ASP A 106 3.12 -10.70 7.50
C ASP A 106 4.09 -11.04 8.64
N ARG A 107 5.28 -11.53 8.28
CA ARG A 107 6.31 -11.96 9.23
C ARG A 107 7.04 -10.81 9.95
N VAL A 108 7.02 -9.60 9.39
CA VAL A 108 7.59 -8.40 10.02
C VAL A 108 6.65 -7.87 11.09
N ARG A 109 5.35 -7.79 10.78
CA ARG A 109 4.33 -7.28 11.74
C ARG A 109 3.77 -8.35 12.67
N ASN A 110 4.06 -9.63 12.40
CA ASN A 110 3.49 -10.77 13.12
C ASN A 110 1.96 -10.73 13.16
N ALA A 111 1.34 -10.35 12.04
CA ALA A 111 -0.09 -10.12 11.94
C ALA A 111 -0.66 -10.70 10.63
N GLU A 112 -1.91 -11.15 10.68
CA GLU A 112 -2.69 -11.50 9.50
C GLU A 112 -3.25 -10.22 8.87
N ILE A 113 -3.08 -10.04 7.56
CA ILE A 113 -3.52 -8.81 6.88
C ILE A 113 -5.04 -8.61 6.95
N GLY A 114 -5.47 -7.35 7.10
CA GLY A 114 -6.87 -6.96 7.18
C GLY A 114 -7.66 -7.24 5.90
N ASN A 115 -7.16 -6.74 4.76
CA ASN A 115 -7.78 -6.91 3.45
C ASN A 115 -7.02 -7.98 2.65
N LYS A 116 -7.65 -9.13 2.42
CA LYS A 116 -7.03 -10.24 1.69
C LYS A 116 -7.30 -10.21 0.19
N ASP A 117 -8.50 -9.80 -0.18
CA ASP A 117 -8.99 -9.84 -1.55
C ASP A 117 -9.37 -8.43 -1.98
N PHE A 118 -8.53 -7.85 -2.83
CA PHE A 118 -8.75 -6.56 -3.47
C PHE A 118 -8.01 -6.54 -4.80
N GLU A 119 -8.50 -5.72 -5.72
CA GLU A 119 -7.84 -5.45 -7.00
C GLU A 119 -7.19 -4.06 -7.01
N LEU A 120 -6.29 -3.88 -7.98
CA LEU A 120 -5.67 -2.59 -8.28
C LEU A 120 -6.34 -2.03 -9.55
N ASP A 121 -7.05 -0.93 -9.40
CA ASP A 121 -7.84 -0.34 -10.47
C ASP A 121 -6.95 0.44 -11.45
N VAL A 122 -5.98 1.18 -10.88
CA VAL A 122 -5.11 2.12 -11.61
C VAL A 122 -3.67 1.62 -11.80
N LEU A 123 -3.30 0.50 -11.18
CA LEU A 123 -1.99 -0.13 -11.31
C LEU A 123 -2.11 -1.54 -11.91
N GLU A 124 -1.06 -1.98 -12.60
CA GLU A 124 -0.85 -3.37 -12.99
C GLU A 124 0.49 -3.88 -12.42
N GLU A 125 0.51 -5.11 -11.92
CA GLU A 125 1.76 -5.74 -11.45
C GLU A 125 2.66 -6.02 -12.65
N ALA A 126 3.81 -5.33 -12.72
CA ALA A 126 4.77 -5.48 -13.80
C ALA A 126 5.84 -6.51 -13.49
N TYR A 127 6.30 -6.55 -12.23
CA TYR A 127 7.31 -7.51 -11.78
C TYR A 127 7.28 -7.66 -10.25
N THR A 128 7.45 -8.89 -9.77
CA THR A 128 7.66 -9.21 -8.35
C THR A 128 8.82 -10.18 -8.23
N THR A 129 9.78 -9.85 -7.37
CA THR A 129 10.93 -10.72 -7.09
C THR A 129 10.52 -12.06 -6.48
N GLU A 130 11.37 -13.09 -6.59
CA GLU A 130 11.11 -14.45 -6.09
C GLU A 130 10.67 -14.48 -4.62
N HIS A 131 11.34 -13.71 -3.76
CA HIS A 131 11.01 -13.60 -2.35
C HIS A 131 10.15 -12.38 -2.01
N TRP A 132 9.52 -11.77 -3.01
CA TRP A 132 8.56 -10.67 -2.88
C TRP A 132 9.14 -9.44 -2.18
N LEU A 133 10.47 -9.30 -2.14
CA LEU A 133 11.16 -8.20 -1.48
C LEU A 133 11.00 -6.87 -2.22
N VAL A 134 11.06 -6.93 -3.56
CA VAL A 134 10.81 -5.80 -4.44
C VAL A 134 9.62 -6.12 -5.33
N ARG A 135 8.70 -5.16 -5.43
CA ARG A 135 7.53 -5.20 -6.29
C ARG A 135 7.50 -3.95 -7.16
N ILE A 136 7.23 -4.13 -8.45
CA ILE A 136 7.17 -3.06 -9.45
C ILE A 136 5.80 -3.10 -10.09
N TYR A 137 5.15 -1.95 -10.07
CA TYR A 137 3.84 -1.72 -10.66
C TYR A 137 3.97 -0.75 -11.81
N LYS A 138 3.22 -1.00 -12.88
CA LYS A 138 3.05 -0.03 -13.97
C LYS A 138 1.75 0.74 -13.76
N VAL A 139 1.81 2.04 -13.97
CA VAL A 139 0.65 2.93 -13.94
C VAL A 139 -0.15 2.69 -15.21
N LYS A 140 -1.44 2.37 -15.07
CA LYS A 140 -2.32 2.15 -16.21
C LYS A 140 -2.58 3.47 -16.95
N ASP A 141 -2.91 3.36 -18.23
CA ASP A 141 -3.40 4.50 -18.99
C ASP A 141 -4.87 4.79 -18.65
N LEU A 142 -5.31 6.02 -18.99
CA LEU A 142 -6.72 6.39 -18.95
C LEU A 142 -7.56 5.37 -19.69
N ASP A 143 -8.79 5.16 -19.24
CA ASP A 143 -9.70 4.30 -19.97
C ASP A 143 -9.89 4.85 -21.39
N ASN A 144 -9.76 3.98 -22.38
CA ASN A 144 -9.89 4.33 -23.79
C ASN A 144 -11.24 4.97 -24.13
N ARG A 145 -12.29 4.72 -23.32
CA ARG A 145 -13.62 5.33 -23.49
C ARG A 145 -13.87 6.56 -22.60
N GLY A 146 -12.88 7.00 -21.83
CA GLY A 146 -13.02 8.13 -20.90
C GLY A 146 -13.93 7.83 -19.70
N LEU A 147 -14.15 6.56 -19.37
CA LEU A 147 -14.89 6.17 -18.17
C LEU A 147 -14.03 6.35 -16.91
N SER A 148 -14.67 6.62 -15.77
CA SER A 148 -14.01 6.57 -14.47
C SER A 148 -13.58 5.11 -14.18
N ARG A 149 -12.32 4.92 -13.78
CA ARG A 149 -11.79 3.60 -13.33
C ARG A 149 -12.08 3.32 -11.85
N THR A 150 -12.54 4.33 -11.11
CA THR A 150 -12.78 4.32 -9.66
C THR A 150 -14.21 4.74 -9.34
#